data_AF-A0A5C8LN80-F1
#
_entry.id   AF-A0A5C8LN80-F1
#
_cell.length_a   1.000
_cell.length_b   1.000
_cell.length_c   1.000
_cell.angle_alpha   90.00
_cell.angle_beta   90.00
_cell.angle_gamma   90.00
#
_symmetry.space_group_name_H-M   'P 1'
#
loop_
_entity.id
_entity.type
_entity.pdbx_description
1 polymer ?
#
loop_
_entity_poly.entity_id
_entity_poly.type
_entity_poly.pdbx_seq_one_letter_code
_entity_poly.pdbx_strand_id
1 'polypeptide(L)' 'MSSKKISIELTEQELSYLISCGAALLQNIPEESLQTYCSFSKEQIIEFIVRLRGVAEEHGM' A
#
# COMPACT_ATOMS: atom_id res chain seq x y z
N MET A 1 -14.40 -15.90 -3.15
CA MET A 1 -14.59 -15.62 -1.70
C MET A 1 -14.94 -14.16 -1.55
N SER A 2 -16.01 -13.84 -0.80
CA SER A 2 -16.41 -12.44 -0.56
C SER A 2 -15.37 -11.78 0.34
N SER A 3 -14.54 -10.89 -0.22
CA SER A 3 -13.54 -10.17 0.57
C SER A 3 -14.25 -9.12 1.41
N LYS A 4 -14.24 -9.29 2.73
CA LYS A 4 -14.83 -8.34 3.67
C LYS A 4 -14.05 -7.02 3.57
N LYS A 5 -14.72 -5.93 3.17
CA LYS A 5 -14.12 -4.59 3.12
C LYS A 5 -14.17 -3.96 4.51
N ILE A 6 -13.11 -3.26 4.88
CA ILE A 6 -13.01 -2.46 6.10
C ILE A 6 -12.72 -1.03 5.65
N SER A 7 -13.43 -0.05 6.23
CA SER A 7 -13.18 1.37 6.02
C SER A 7 -12.46 1.95 7.24
N ILE A 8 -11.48 2.80 7.00
CA ILE A 8 -10.75 3.55 8.03
C ILE A 8 -10.64 5.01 7.57
N GLU A 9 -10.53 5.94 8.53
CA GLU A 9 -10.19 7.34 8.26
C GLU A 9 -8.68 7.51 8.35
N LEU A 10 -8.12 8.28 7.42
CA LEU A 10 -6.68 8.59 7.35
C LEU A 10 -6.52 10.08 7.11
N THR A 11 -5.50 10.66 7.71
CA THR A 11 -4.99 11.97 7.32
C THR A 11 -4.20 11.88 6.01
N GLU A 12 -4.03 13.01 5.33
CA GLU A 12 -3.18 13.11 4.12
C GLU A 12 -1.76 12.59 4.40
N GLN A 13 -1.20 12.93 5.57
CA GLN A 13 0.13 12.50 5.97
C GLN A 13 0.21 10.97 6.16
N GLU A 14 -0.81 10.35 6.76
CA GLU A 14 -0.87 8.89 6.91
C GLU A 14 -1.04 8.19 5.56
N LEU A 15 -1.81 8.77 4.65
CA LEU A 15 -1.94 8.26 3.28
C LEU A 15 -0.58 8.31 2.55
N SER A 16 0.14 9.43 2.60
CA SER A 16 1.50 9.56 2.05
C SER A 16 2.48 8.58 2.68
N TYR A 17 2.40 8.38 4.00
CA TYR A 17 3.22 7.42 4.73
C TYR A 17 2.99 5.99 4.22
N LEU A 18 1.73 5.58 4.05
CA LEU A 18 1.38 4.24 3.55
C LEU A 18 1.88 4.01 2.12
N ILE A 19 1.74 5.00 1.23
CA ILE A 19 2.28 4.94 -0.15
C ILE A 19 3.80 4.77 -0.12
N SER A 20 4.48 5.54 0.74
CA SER A 20 5.94 5.49 0.89
C SER A 20 6.42 4.16 1.46
N CYS A 21 5.69 3.59 2.43
CA CYS A 21 6.02 2.28 3.01
C CYS A 21 5.94 1.16 1.97
N GLY A 22 4.88 1.13 1.16
CA GLY A 22 4.77 0.13 0.09
C GLY A 22 5.89 0.26 -0.94
N ALA A 23 6.24 1.50 -1.35
CA ALA A 23 7.37 1.73 -2.23
C ALA A 23 8.72 1.31 -1.61
N ALA A 24 8.94 1.60 -0.33
CA ALA A 24 10.16 1.22 0.39
C ALA A 24 10.31 -0.30 0.51
N LEU A 25 9.22 -1.03 0.78
CA LEU A 25 9.23 -2.50 0.78
C LEU A 25 9.69 -3.06 -0.56
N LEU A 26 9.12 -2.56 -1.66
CA LEU A 26 9.47 -3.01 -3.01
C LEU A 26 10.91 -2.70 -3.43
N GLN A 27 11.49 -1.61 -2.90
CA GLN A 27 12.85 -1.17 -3.24
C GLN A 27 13.93 -1.84 -2.40
N ASN A 28 13.63 -2.15 -1.14
CA ASN A 28 14.66 -2.54 -0.17
C ASN A 28 14.57 -4.01 0.25
N ILE A 29 13.43 -4.68 0.05
CA ILE A 29 13.23 -6.05 0.49
C ILE A 29 13.19 -6.98 -0.73
N PRO A 30 14.04 -8.03 -0.77
CA PRO A 30 13.96 -9.06 -1.81
C PRO A 30 12.58 -9.71 -1.82
N GLU A 31 12.10 -10.08 -3.01
CA GLU A 31 10.74 -10.56 -3.22
C GLU A 31 10.43 -11.81 -2.39
N GLU A 32 11.39 -12.74 -2.34
CA GLU A 32 11.34 -13.97 -1.54
C GLU A 32 11.24 -13.71 -0.04
N SER A 33 11.65 -12.53 0.43
CA SER A 33 11.63 -12.14 1.84
C SER A 33 10.41 -11.28 2.22
N LEU A 34 9.62 -10.80 1.26
CA LEU A 34 8.48 -9.90 1.52
C LEU A 34 7.46 -10.49 2.50
N GLN A 35 7.22 -11.80 2.39
CA GLN A 35 6.26 -12.52 3.24
C GLN A 35 6.67 -12.59 4.72
N THR A 36 7.94 -12.29 5.04
CA THR A 36 8.41 -12.17 6.42
C THR A 36 7.99 -10.83 7.07
N TYR A 37 7.69 -9.81 6.27
CA TYR A 37 7.38 -8.45 6.74
C TYR A 37 5.92 -8.06 6.53
N CYS A 38 5.26 -8.61 5.51
CA CYS A 38 3.88 -8.32 5.20
C CYS A 38 3.19 -9.52 4.56
N SER A 39 1.86 -9.58 4.64
CA SER A 39 1.10 -10.68 4.06
C SER A 39 0.82 -10.53 2.55
N PHE A 40 1.42 -9.54 1.89
CA PHE A 40 1.13 -9.20 0.50
C PHE A 40 2.25 -9.72 -0.42
N SER A 41 1.88 -10.26 -1.59
CA SER A 41 2.82 -10.45 -2.69
C SER A 41 3.27 -9.09 -3.24
N LYS A 42 4.35 -9.09 -4.01
CA LYS A 42 4.83 -7.90 -4.71
C LYS A 42 3.74 -7.24 -5.55
N GLU A 43 2.98 -8.03 -6.31
CA GLU A 43 1.86 -7.56 -7.13
C GLU A 43 0.77 -6.95 -6.27
N GLN A 44 0.42 -7.58 -5.15
CA GLN A 44 -0.58 -7.05 -4.22
C GLN A 44 -0.13 -5.73 -3.57
N ILE A 45 1.17 -5.58 -3.27
CA ILE A 45 1.72 -4.30 -2.79
C ILE A 45 1.58 -3.23 -3.88
N ILE A 46 1.98 -3.53 -5.12
CA ILE A 46 1.88 -2.61 -6.26
C ILE A 46 0.42 -2.17 -6.47
N GLU A 47 -0.51 -3.10 -6.56
CA GLU A 47 -1.94 -2.80 -6.73
C GLU A 47 -2.47 -1.93 -5.58
N PHE A 48 -2.05 -2.22 -4.35
CA PHE A 48 -2.49 -1.46 -3.19
C PHE A 48 -1.94 -0.02 -3.22
N ILE A 49 -0.65 0.18 -3.47
CA ILE A 49 -0.08 1.54 -3.54
C ILE A 49 -0.62 2.34 -4.72
N VAL A 50 -0.93 1.71 -5.85
CA VAL A 50 -1.54 2.39 -7.01
C VAL A 50 -2.93 2.89 -6.65
N ARG A 51 -3.74 2.08 -5.95
CA ARG A 51 -5.04 2.55 -5.44
C ARG A 51 -4.91 3.70 -4.45
N LEU A 52 -3.95 3.62 -3.52
CA LEU A 52 -3.72 4.71 -2.55
C LEU A 52 -3.26 6.00 -3.25
N ARG A 53 -2.41 5.91 -4.28
CA ARG A 53 -2.01 7.07 -5.10
C ARG A 53 -3.20 7.68 -5.83
N GLY A 54 -4.08 6.85 -6.41
CA GLY A 54 -5.31 7.36 -7.03
C GLY A 54 -6.18 8.14 -6.03
N VAL A 55 -6.34 7.62 -4.81
CA VAL A 55 -7.05 8.35 -3.74
C VAL A 55 -6.33 9.66 -3.37
N ALA A 56 -5.01 9.66 -3.29
CA ALA A 56 -4.23 10.87 -3.01
C ALA A 56 -4.41 11.95 -4.10
N GLU A 57 -4.35 11.54 -5.37
CA GLU A 57 -4.57 12.41 -6.54
C GLU A 57 -5.98 13.02 -6.53
N GLU A 58 -7.01 12.25 -6.16
CA GLU A 58 -8.39 12.73 -6.00
C GLU A 58 -8.52 13.83 -4.92
N HIS A 59 -7.61 13.86 -3.95
CA HIS A 59 -7.56 14.86 -2.88
C HIS A 59 -6.56 16.01 -3.17
N GLY A 60 -5.92 16.01 -4.35
CA GLY A 60 -5.00 17.08 -4.76
C GLY A 60 -3.59 16.98 -4.17
N MET A 61 -3.20 15.80 -3.69
CA MET A 61 -1.85 15.49 -3.22
C MET A 61 -0.92 15.02 -4.34
#